data_AF-A0A8J7IX12-F1
#
_entry.id   AF-A0A8J7IX12-F1
#
_cell.length_a   1.000
_cell.length_b   1.000
_cell.length_c   1.000
_cell.angle_alpha   90.00
_cell.angle_beta   90.00
_cell.angle_gamma   90.00
#
_symmetry.space_group_name_H-M   'P 1'
#
loop_
_entity.id
_entity.type
_entity.pdbx_description
1 polymer ?
#
loop_
_entity_poly.entity_id
_entity_poly.type
_entity_poly.pdbx_seq_one_letter_code
_entity_poly.pdbx_strand_id
1 'polypeptide(L)'
;MGMSIGGYFGRPMIVEVVKAELVTENNLGEILGVTAFEQHALIDLGDVISVIFFHNGSVDRSGTITIWHNKEEATIKTPFTSLTGEWLEDEQVVVSEEIEESWTLHGELVSGRMAMDITGVPGIYSCGTFFSLQRGTVH
;
A
#
# COMPACT_ATOMS: atom_id res chain seq x y z
N MET A 1 38.20 2.62 17.18
CA MET A 1 37.02 3.38 17.67
C MET A 1 36.42 4.09 16.47
N GLY A 2 35.32 3.56 15.94
CA GLY A 2 34.51 4.20 14.89
C GLY A 2 33.05 4.03 15.30
N MET A 3 32.37 5.15 15.53
CA MET A 3 31.00 5.20 16.03
C MET A 3 30.05 4.57 15.01
N SER A 4 29.34 3.53 15.42
CA SER A 4 28.14 3.06 14.73
C SER A 4 27.03 4.06 15.01
N ILE A 5 26.61 4.81 13.99
CA ILE A 5 25.39 5.61 14.04
C ILE A 5 24.26 4.59 13.86
N GLY A 6 23.68 4.15 14.97
CA GLY A 6 22.45 3.37 14.95
C GLY A 6 21.37 4.20 14.29
N GLY A 7 21.03 3.84 13.05
CA GLY A 7 19.89 4.41 12.35
C GLY A 7 18.66 4.15 13.18
N TYR A 8 17.99 5.21 13.63
CA TYR A 8 16.64 5.12 14.14
C TYR A 8 15.76 4.62 12.99
N PHE A 9 15.55 3.31 12.90
CA PHE A 9 14.43 2.75 12.17
C PHE A 9 13.18 3.19 12.94
N GLY A 10 12.64 4.36 12.57
CA GLY A 10 11.35 4.82 13.06
C GLY A 10 10.32 3.73 12.82
N ARG A 11 9.49 3.43 13.82
CA ARG A 11 8.35 2.53 13.62
C ARG A 11 7.49 3.08 12.48
N PRO A 12 6.92 2.21 11.61
CA PRO A 12 5.99 2.67 10.60
C PRO A 12 4.87 3.46 11.26
N MET A 13 4.62 4.66 10.75
CA MET A 13 3.51 5.50 11.15
C MET A 13 2.42 5.32 10.11
N ILE A 14 1.24 4.89 10.54
CA ILE A 14 0.05 4.74 9.70
C ILE A 14 -1.01 5.68 10.27
N VAL A 15 -1.57 6.53 9.42
CA VAL A 15 -2.58 7.51 9.78
C VAL A 15 -3.76 7.33 8.83
N GLU A 16 -4.88 6.90 9.38
CA GLU A 16 -6.16 6.92 8.68
C GLU A 16 -6.66 8.37 8.66
N VAL A 17 -6.76 8.95 7.47
CA VAL A 17 -7.12 10.37 7.26
C VAL A 17 -8.60 10.50 6.93
N VAL A 18 -9.13 9.57 6.15
CA VAL A 18 -10.57 9.44 5.84
C VAL A 18 -10.97 8.01 6.14
N LYS A 19 -12.09 7.83 6.85
CA LYS A 19 -12.54 6.51 7.30
C LYS A 19 -13.92 6.18 6.77
N ALA A 20 -13.97 5.25 5.83
CA ALA A 20 -15.17 4.66 5.22
C ALA A 20 -16.28 5.69 4.98
N GLU A 21 -15.92 6.81 4.36
CA GLU A 21 -16.80 7.96 4.21
C GLU A 21 -17.45 7.97 2.83
N LEU A 22 -18.76 8.27 2.78
CA LEU A 22 -19.49 8.44 1.53
C LEU A 22 -19.04 9.74 0.85
N VAL A 23 -18.59 9.65 -0.40
CA VAL A 23 -18.22 10.79 -1.22
C VAL A 23 -19.49 11.54 -1.62
N THR A 24 -19.56 12.80 -1.23
CA THR A 24 -20.64 13.75 -1.51
C THR A 24 -20.05 15.04 -2.08
N GLU A 25 -20.89 15.90 -2.65
CA GLU A 25 -20.44 17.21 -3.13
C GLU A 25 -19.76 18.06 -2.04
N ASN A 26 -20.14 17.85 -0.77
CA ASN A 26 -19.64 18.63 0.36
C ASN A 26 -18.23 18.24 0.82
N ASN A 27 -17.87 16.95 0.72
CA ASN A 27 -16.57 16.43 1.19
C ASN A 27 -15.61 16.05 0.06
N LEU A 28 -16.07 16.03 -1.20
CA LEU A 28 -15.24 15.69 -2.36
C LEU A 28 -13.95 16.52 -2.40
N GLY A 29 -14.02 17.83 -2.15
CA GLY A 29 -12.82 18.68 -2.15
C GLY A 29 -11.79 18.29 -1.09
N GLU A 30 -12.22 17.85 0.09
CA GLU A 30 -11.34 17.39 1.17
C GLU A 30 -10.70 16.05 0.80
N ILE A 31 -11.49 15.10 0.28
CA ILE A 31 -11.03 13.78 -0.17
C ILE A 31 -10.00 13.92 -1.30
N LEU A 32 -10.27 14.79 -2.28
CA LEU A 32 -9.32 15.09 -3.35
C LEU A 32 -8.04 15.76 -2.82
N GLY A 33 -8.13 16.53 -1.73
CA GLY A 33 -6.99 17.17 -1.08
C GLY A 33 -6.01 16.20 -0.41
N VAL A 34 -6.45 14.98 -0.09
CA VAL A 34 -5.65 13.96 0.62
C VAL A 34 -5.33 12.73 -0.23
N THR A 35 -5.93 12.60 -1.41
CA THR A 35 -5.68 11.51 -2.37
C THR A 35 -4.68 11.93 -3.45
N ALA A 36 -4.02 10.96 -4.07
CA ALA A 36 -3.07 11.24 -5.15
C ALA A 36 -3.80 11.78 -6.40
N PHE A 37 -3.20 12.76 -7.09
CA PHE A 37 -3.83 13.43 -8.22
C PHE A 37 -4.28 12.46 -9.33
N GLU A 38 -3.50 11.40 -9.57
CA GLU A 38 -3.80 10.39 -10.58
C GLU A 38 -5.05 9.56 -10.24
N GLN A 39 -5.44 9.52 -8.96
CA GLN A 39 -6.65 8.80 -8.50
C GLN A 39 -7.90 9.66 -8.58
N HIS A 40 -7.78 10.98 -8.76
CA HIS A 40 -8.92 11.91 -8.72
C HIS A 40 -9.99 11.57 -9.77
N ALA A 41 -9.59 11.04 -10.93
CA ALA A 41 -10.51 10.64 -11.99
C ALA A 41 -11.30 9.34 -11.68
N LEU A 42 -10.94 8.62 -10.62
CA LEU A 42 -11.57 7.36 -10.21
C LEU A 42 -12.53 7.54 -9.02
N ILE A 43 -12.59 8.75 -8.44
CA ILE A 43 -13.40 9.09 -7.27
C ILE A 43 -14.70 9.72 -7.75
N ASP A 44 -15.79 8.98 -7.58
CA ASP A 44 -17.13 9.40 -7.97
C ASP A 44 -17.98 9.75 -6.75
N LEU A 45 -18.98 10.61 -6.96
CA LEU A 45 -20.03 10.82 -5.95
C LEU A 45 -20.76 9.49 -5.69
N GLY A 46 -20.94 9.16 -4.41
CA GLY A 46 -21.54 7.90 -3.97
C GLY A 46 -20.53 6.78 -3.65
N ASP A 47 -19.24 6.98 -3.93
CA ASP A 47 -18.20 6.05 -3.47
C ASP A 47 -18.09 6.04 -1.94
N VAL A 48 -17.69 4.92 -1.36
CA VAL A 48 -17.38 4.82 0.08
C VAL A 48 -15.89 4.63 0.22
N ILE A 49 -15.17 5.66 0.64
CA ILE A 49 -13.71 5.71 0.55
C ILE A 49 -13.05 5.73 1.93
N SER A 50 -11.91 5.04 2.05
CA SER A 50 -10.92 5.32 3.10
C SER A 50 -9.61 5.78 2.49
N VAL A 51 -8.94 6.70 3.17
CA VAL A 51 -7.63 7.22 2.76
C VAL A 51 -6.67 7.04 3.93
N ILE A 52 -5.61 6.29 3.69
CA ILE A 52 -4.58 5.97 4.69
C ILE A 52 -3.26 6.57 4.21
N PHE A 53 -2.64 7.39 5.04
CA PHE A 53 -1.26 7.82 4.84
C PHE A 53 -0.32 6.93 5.66
N PHE A 54 0.79 6.49 5.07
CA PHE A 54 1.82 5.77 5.80
C PHE A 54 3.20 6.39 5.59
N HIS A 55 4.05 6.26 6.61
CA HIS A 55 5.45 6.65 6.60
C HIS A 55 6.29 5.60 7.32
N ASN A 56 7.12 4.87 6.56
CA ASN A 56 7.92 3.76 7.08
C ASN A 56 9.43 4.12 7.13
N GLY A 57 9.75 5.17 7.88
CA GLY A 57 11.13 5.56 8.22
C GLY A 57 11.96 6.18 7.08
N SER A 58 11.47 6.15 5.84
CA SER A 58 12.03 6.88 4.71
C SER A 58 10.93 7.42 3.80
N VAL A 59 11.23 8.51 3.08
CA VAL A 59 10.33 9.09 2.06
C VAL A 59 9.98 8.03 1.02
N ASP A 60 10.95 7.19 0.66
CA ASP A 60 10.80 6.12 -0.33
C ASP A 60 9.81 5.03 0.06
N ARG A 61 9.52 4.91 1.36
CA ARG A 61 8.55 3.97 1.92
C ARG A 61 7.41 4.71 2.62
N SER A 62 7.07 5.87 2.08
CA SER A 62 5.89 6.63 2.45
C SER A 62 4.90 6.61 1.30
N GLY A 63 3.63 6.83 1.58
CA GLY A 63 2.62 6.79 0.55
C GLY A 63 1.21 6.98 1.06
N THR A 64 0.30 6.85 0.13
CA THR A 64 -1.14 6.93 0.38
C THR A 64 -1.82 5.68 -0.17
N ILE A 65 -2.78 5.16 0.57
CA ILE A 65 -3.68 4.09 0.16
C ILE A 65 -5.07 4.70 0.08
N THR A 66 -5.73 4.48 -1.04
CA THR A 66 -7.13 4.86 -1.24
C THR A 66 -7.91 3.56 -1.45
N ILE A 67 -8.93 3.33 -0.63
CA ILE A 67 -9.75 2.11 -0.61
C ILE A 67 -11.18 2.50 -0.96
N TRP A 68 -11.76 1.87 -1.99
CA TRP A 68 -13.15 2.03 -2.40
C TRP A 68 -13.96 0.81 -1.92
N HIS A 69 -14.57 0.93 -0.74
CA HIS A 69 -15.26 -0.17 -0.04
C HIS A 69 -16.44 -0.74 -0.85
N ASN A 70 -17.13 0.08 -1.61
CA ASN A 70 -18.25 -0.34 -2.46
C ASN A 70 -17.81 -0.96 -3.80
N LYS A 71 -16.52 -0.86 -4.15
CA LYS A 71 -15.92 -1.40 -5.39
C LYS A 71 -14.98 -2.58 -5.12
N GLU A 72 -14.70 -2.89 -3.85
CA GLU A 72 -13.69 -3.89 -3.42
C GLU A 72 -12.30 -3.62 -4.03
N GLU A 73 -12.00 -2.36 -4.34
CA GLU A 73 -10.78 -1.91 -5.00
C GLU A 73 -9.97 -1.03 -4.05
N ALA A 74 -8.65 -1.11 -4.14
CA ALA A 74 -7.73 -0.17 -3.54
C ALA A 74 -6.58 0.17 -4.46
N THR A 75 -6.02 1.35 -4.25
CA THR A 75 -4.78 1.78 -4.88
C THR A 75 -3.83 2.29 -3.80
N ILE A 76 -2.63 1.72 -3.78
CA ILE A 76 -1.51 2.19 -2.98
C ILE A 76 -0.50 2.91 -3.88
N LYS A 77 -0.10 4.11 -3.45
CA LYS A 77 0.83 4.97 -4.17
C LYS A 77 2.00 5.33 -3.26
N THR A 78 3.20 5.02 -3.73
CA THR A 78 4.48 5.48 -3.17
C THR A 78 5.15 6.44 -4.16
N PRO A 79 6.27 7.09 -3.81
CA PRO A 79 7.04 7.89 -4.76
C PRO A 79 7.53 7.13 -6.01
N PHE A 80 7.74 5.81 -5.90
CA PHE A 80 8.36 5.02 -6.98
C PHE A 80 7.42 4.06 -7.69
N THR A 81 6.34 3.66 -7.03
CA THR A 81 5.43 2.64 -7.55
C THR A 81 4.00 2.92 -7.14
N SER A 82 3.07 2.44 -7.97
CA SER A 82 1.64 2.43 -7.71
C SER A 82 1.15 1.02 -7.97
N LEU A 83 0.31 0.50 -7.08
CA LEU A 83 -0.35 -0.78 -7.26
C LEU A 83 -1.85 -0.57 -7.07
N THR A 84 -2.64 -0.99 -8.05
CA THR A 84 -4.11 -0.97 -8.01
C THR A 84 -4.60 -2.41 -8.07
N GLY A 85 -5.61 -2.73 -7.28
CA GLY A 85 -6.20 -4.05 -7.27
C GLY A 85 -7.19 -4.22 -6.14
N GLU A 86 -7.39 -5.47 -5.74
CA GLU A 86 -8.32 -5.86 -4.67
C GLU A 86 -7.77 -5.47 -3.30
N TRP A 87 -8.64 -4.99 -2.42
CA TRP A 87 -8.30 -4.77 -1.02
C TRP A 87 -8.64 -6.00 -0.17
N LEU A 88 -7.63 -6.61 0.43
CA LEU A 88 -7.81 -7.70 1.38
C LEU A 88 -7.69 -7.16 2.81
N GLU A 89 -8.83 -6.86 3.43
CA GLU A 89 -8.92 -6.23 4.77
C GLU A 89 -8.19 -7.04 5.86
N ASP A 90 -8.37 -8.37 5.89
CA ASP A 90 -7.80 -9.23 6.93
C ASP A 90 -6.26 -9.21 6.94
N GLU A 91 -5.66 -9.10 5.76
CA GLU A 91 -4.20 -9.08 5.57
C GLU A 91 -3.65 -7.65 5.43
N GLN A 92 -4.54 -6.66 5.29
CA GLN A 92 -4.22 -5.26 4.99
C GLN A 92 -3.28 -5.11 3.79
N VAL A 93 -3.60 -5.78 2.69
CA VAL A 93 -2.82 -5.77 1.45
C VAL A 93 -3.67 -5.34 0.26
N VAL A 94 -3.05 -4.60 -0.66
CA VAL A 94 -3.57 -4.37 -2.02
C VAL A 94 -2.99 -5.44 -2.93
N VAL A 95 -3.83 -6.15 -3.68
CA VAL A 95 -3.43 -7.28 -4.54
C VAL A 95 -3.85 -7.01 -5.99
N SER A 96 -2.89 -6.87 -6.90
CA SER A 96 -3.20 -6.69 -8.33
C SER A 96 -3.49 -8.01 -9.02
N GLU A 97 -3.95 -7.98 -10.27
CA GLU A 97 -4.12 -9.19 -11.10
C GLU A 97 -2.79 -9.70 -11.70
N GLU A 98 -1.71 -8.92 -11.59
CA GLU A 98 -0.40 -9.26 -12.14
C GLU A 98 0.20 -10.45 -11.39
N ILE A 99 0.72 -11.43 -12.13
CA ILE A 99 1.36 -12.62 -11.54
C ILE A 99 2.87 -12.42 -11.53
N GLU A 100 3.48 -12.66 -10.37
CA GLU A 100 4.93 -12.60 -10.17
C GLU A 100 5.45 -13.89 -9.52
N GLU A 101 6.70 -14.21 -9.83
CA GLU A 101 7.42 -15.36 -9.28
C GLU A 101 8.71 -14.93 -8.60
N SER A 102 8.98 -15.50 -7.42
CA SER A 102 10.21 -15.25 -6.67
C SER A 102 10.64 -16.48 -5.90
N TRP A 103 11.80 -16.41 -5.26
CA TRP A 103 12.37 -17.50 -4.49
C TRP A 103 12.48 -17.12 -3.01
N THR A 104 12.10 -18.03 -2.12
CA THR A 104 12.32 -17.85 -0.67
C THR A 104 13.82 -17.93 -0.34
N LEU A 105 14.18 -17.50 0.87
CA LEU A 105 15.55 -17.68 1.41
C LEU A 105 15.97 -19.16 1.51
N HIS A 106 15.00 -20.08 1.49
CA HIS A 106 15.23 -21.51 1.52
C HIS A 106 15.28 -22.14 0.11
N GLY A 107 15.17 -21.34 -0.96
CA GLY A 107 15.21 -21.81 -2.34
C GLY A 107 13.90 -22.45 -2.81
N GLU A 108 12.77 -22.10 -2.21
CA GLU A 108 11.44 -22.54 -2.67
C GLU A 108 10.85 -21.50 -3.62
N LEU A 109 10.26 -21.95 -4.72
CA LEU A 109 9.58 -21.07 -5.66
C LEU A 109 8.22 -20.63 -5.09
N VAL A 110 7.96 -19.34 -5.09
CA VAL A 110 6.67 -18.73 -4.77
C VAL A 110 6.15 -18.05 -6.03
N SER A 111 4.93 -18.40 -6.43
CA SER A 111 4.22 -17.81 -7.57
C SER A 111 2.85 -17.34 -7.09
N GLY A 112 2.45 -16.13 -7.44
CA GLY A 112 1.20 -15.53 -6.96
C GLY A 112 0.95 -14.15 -7.53
N ARG A 113 -0.06 -13.46 -7.00
CA ARG A 113 -0.42 -12.11 -7.41
C ARG A 113 0.53 -11.09 -6.78
N MET A 114 0.93 -10.07 -7.52
CA MET A 114 1.68 -8.95 -6.95
C MET A 114 0.82 -8.26 -5.88
N ALA A 115 1.45 -7.96 -4.75
CA ALA A 115 0.78 -7.36 -3.62
C ALA A 115 1.65 -6.31 -2.94
N MET A 116 1.00 -5.45 -2.15
CA MET A 116 1.69 -4.49 -1.31
C MET A 116 0.94 -4.31 0.00
N ASP A 117 1.67 -4.38 1.11
CA ASP A 117 1.07 -4.20 2.44
C ASP A 117 0.74 -2.74 2.74
N ILE A 118 0.02 -2.53 3.84
CA ILE A 118 -0.37 -1.21 4.36
C ILE A 118 0.82 -0.26 4.64
N THR A 119 2.05 -0.77 4.67
CA THR A 119 3.28 0.00 4.88
C THR A 119 4.07 0.26 3.59
N GLY A 120 3.52 -0.12 2.44
CA GLY A 120 4.14 0.05 1.13
C GLY A 120 5.21 -0.98 0.81
N VAL A 121 5.30 -2.09 1.54
CA VAL A 121 6.26 -3.16 1.26
C VAL A 121 5.70 -4.04 0.14
N PRO A 122 6.42 -4.17 -1.00
CA PRO A 122 5.99 -5.05 -2.08
C PRO A 122 6.15 -6.51 -1.69
N GLY A 123 5.30 -7.37 -2.24
CA GLY A 123 5.29 -8.79 -1.97
C GLY A 123 4.50 -9.58 -3.02
N ILE A 124 4.36 -10.86 -2.76
CA ILE A 124 3.54 -11.79 -3.54
C ILE A 124 2.44 -12.32 -2.62
N TYR A 125 1.19 -12.23 -3.04
CA TYR A 125 0.06 -12.88 -2.39
C TYR A 125 -0.21 -14.22 -3.08
N SER A 126 -0.04 -15.32 -2.34
CA SER A 126 -0.21 -16.67 -2.86
C SER A 126 -0.84 -17.58 -1.81
N CYS A 127 -1.76 -18.44 -2.24
CA CYS A 127 -2.43 -19.42 -1.38
C CYS A 127 -3.01 -18.86 -0.06
N GLY A 128 -3.51 -17.62 -0.08
CA GLY A 128 -4.07 -16.97 1.10
C GLY A 128 -3.01 -16.37 2.05
N THR A 129 -1.76 -16.18 1.59
CA THR A 129 -0.66 -15.67 2.42
C THR A 129 0.15 -14.62 1.66
N PHE A 130 0.51 -13.55 2.36
CA PHE A 130 1.40 -12.50 1.84
C PHE A 130 2.88 -12.83 2.12
N PHE A 131 3.71 -12.78 1.08
CA PHE A 131 5.15 -13.00 1.14
C PHE A 131 5.88 -11.69 0.76
N SER A 132 6.48 -11.03 1.75
CA SER A 132 7.21 -9.77 1.51
C SER A 132 8.47 -10.00 0.65
N LEU A 133 8.65 -9.18 -0.40
CA LEU A 133 9.90 -9.14 -1.17
C LEU A 133 10.91 -8.29 -0.41
N GLN A 134 11.77 -8.92 0.39
CA GLN A 134 12.90 -8.20 0.99
C GLN A 134 13.90 -7.82 -0.11
N ARG A 135 14.11 -6.52 -0.34
CA ARG A 135 15.30 -6.06 -1.06
C ARG A 135 16.52 -6.39 -0.22
N GLY A 136 17.16 -7.52 -0.51
CA GLY A 136 18.44 -7.88 0.09
C GLY A 136 19.47 -6.79 -0.21
N THR A 137 19.94 -6.11 0.83
CA THR A 137 21.20 -5.38 0.75
C THR A 137 22.29 -6.45 0.64
N VAL A 138 22.75 -6.72 -0.58
CA VAL A 138 23.95 -7.52 -0.77
C VAL A 138 25.10 -6.66 -0.24
N HIS A 139 25.61 -7.01 0.94
CA HIS A 139 26.82 -6.42 1.53
C HIS A 139 28.08 -6.94 0.85
#